data_AF-A0A1D2U4E9-F1
#
_entry.id   AF-A0A1D2U4E9-F1
#
_cell.length_a   1.000
_cell.length_b   1.000
_cell.length_c   1.000
_cell.angle_alpha   90.00
_cell.angle_beta   90.00
_cell.angle_gamma   90.00
#
_symmetry.space_group_name_H-M   'P 1'
#
loop_
_entity.id
_entity.type
_entity.pdbx_description
1 polymer ?
#
loop_
_entity_poly.entity_id
_entity_poly.type
_entity_poly.pdbx_seq_one_letter_code
_entity_poly.pdbx_strand_id
1 'polypeptide(L)' 'MADVWLTSLITETPQQGFELAITLSRRGVKYTQPDSEVLHKLRPEYANDAAGLTSASHVIALNFQTVAAANNYWRK' A
#
# COMPACT_ATOMS: atom_id res chain seq x y z
N MET A 1 -11.56 -19.79 3.09
CA MET A 1 -11.23 -18.85 1.99
C MET A 1 -10.71 -17.59 2.63
N ALA A 2 -9.60 -17.02 2.17
CA ALA A 2 -9.15 -15.74 2.72
C ALA A 2 -10.24 -14.69 2.49
N ASP A 3 -10.58 -13.89 3.51
CA ASP A 3 -11.57 -12.83 3.37
C ASP A 3 -11.23 -11.93 2.18
N VAL A 4 -12.23 -11.69 1.32
CA VAL A 4 -12.10 -10.77 0.20
C VAL A 4 -12.01 -9.36 0.75
N TRP A 5 -10.78 -8.83 0.86
CA TRP A 5 -10.54 -7.51 1.45
C TRP A 5 -10.42 -6.39 0.40
N LEU A 6 -10.03 -6.71 -0.83
CA LEU A 6 -9.92 -5.76 -1.94
C LEU A 6 -11.13 -5.92 -2.86
N THR A 7 -12.17 -5.13 -2.60
CA THR A 7 -13.46 -5.22 -3.30
C THR A 7 -13.57 -4.27 -4.48
N SER A 8 -12.81 -3.18 -4.50
CA SER A 8 -12.80 -2.18 -5.56
C SER A 8 -11.50 -1.38 -5.56
N LEU A 9 -11.13 -0.83 -6.72
CA LEU A 9 -10.11 0.22 -6.85
C LEU A 9 -10.72 1.63 -6.91
N ILE A 10 -12.05 1.74 -6.98
CA ILE A 10 -12.76 3.01 -7.06
C ILE A 10 -12.88 3.62 -5.67
N THR A 11 -12.49 4.89 -5.53
CA THR A 11 -12.52 5.68 -4.30
C THR A 11 -13.08 7.08 -4.60
N GLU A 12 -13.80 7.67 -3.65
CA GLU A 12 -14.51 8.94 -3.87
C GLU A 12 -13.57 10.15 -3.96
N THR A 13 -12.43 10.09 -3.26
CA THR A 13 -11.47 11.20 -3.20
C THR A 13 -10.03 10.74 -3.44
N PRO A 14 -9.12 11.66 -3.85
CA PRO A 14 -7.70 11.36 -3.97
C PRO A 14 -7.08 10.86 -2.66
N GLN A 15 -7.52 11.38 -1.50
CA GLN A 15 -7.02 10.95 -0.19
C GLN A 15 -7.39 9.49 0.08
N GLN A 16 -8.65 9.10 -0.13
CA GLN A 16 -9.07 7.70 0.01
C GLN A 16 -8.30 6.79 -0.96
N GLY A 17 -8.02 7.26 -2.18
CA GLY A 17 -7.20 6.55 -3.16
C GLY A 17 -5.76 6.33 -2.67
N PHE A 18 -5.18 7.32 -1.99
CA PHE A 18 -3.84 7.21 -1.41
C PHE A 18 -3.81 6.24 -0.22
N GLU A 19 -4.82 6.29 0.65
CA GLU A 19 -4.98 5.34 1.76
C GLU A 19 -5.18 3.89 1.26
N LEU A 20 -5.91 3.70 0.16
CA LEU A 20 -6.01 2.41 -0.52
C LEU A 20 -4.64 1.95 -1.06
N ALA A 21 -3.87 2.83 -1.69
CA ALA A 21 -2.53 2.51 -2.19
C ALA A 21 -1.54 2.11 -1.07
N ILE A 22 -1.61 2.75 0.10
CA ILE A 22 -0.87 2.33 1.29
C ILE A 22 -1.30 0.92 1.71
N THR A 23 -2.60 0.65 1.73
CA THR A 23 -3.14 -0.64 2.12
C THR A 23 -2.70 -1.76 1.17
N LEU A 24 -2.76 -1.52 -0.16
CA LEU A 24 -2.24 -2.44 -1.19
C LEU A 24 -0.77 -2.77 -0.93
N SER A 25 0.05 -1.74 -0.71
CA SER A 25 1.50 -1.88 -0.46
C SER A 25 1.79 -2.74 0.77
N ARG A 26 1.10 -2.47 1.89
CA ARG A 26 1.26 -3.24 3.14
C ARG A 26 0.75 -4.67 3.02
N ARG A 27 -0.32 -4.90 2.26
CA ARG A 27 -0.90 -6.24 2.03
C ARG A 27 0.02 -7.10 1.18
N GLY A 28 0.70 -6.54 0.18
CA GLY A 28 1.73 -7.25 -0.60
C GLY A 28 2.85 -7.82 0.28
N VAL A 29 3.36 -7.00 1.21
CA VAL A 29 4.37 -7.45 2.19
C VAL A 29 3.83 -8.58 3.06
N LYS A 30 2.59 -8.44 3.58
CA LYS A 30 1.95 -9.47 4.41
C LYS A 30 1.68 -10.79 3.67
N TYR A 31 1.39 -10.74 2.36
CA TYR A 31 1.25 -11.95 1.55
C TYR A 31 2.59 -12.66 1.33
N THR A 32 3.66 -11.89 1.19
CA THR A 32 5.02 -12.43 0.97
C THR A 32 5.60 -13.01 2.27
N GLN A 33 5.35 -12.34 3.40
CA GLN A 33 5.73 -12.80 4.73
C GLN A 33 4.50 -12.79 5.65
N PRO A 34 3.83 -13.95 5.84
CA PRO A 34 2.61 -14.03 6.64
C PRO A 34 2.86 -14.00 8.16
N ASP A 35 4.09 -14.28 8.61
CA ASP A 35 4.45 -14.28 10.02
C ASP A 35 4.56 -12.85 10.58
N SER A 36 3.61 -12.50 11.45
CA SER A 36 3.56 -11.19 12.10
C SER A 36 4.71 -10.90 13.06
N GLU A 37 5.31 -11.93 13.67
CA GLU A 37 6.47 -11.75 14.54
C GLU A 37 7.70 -11.38 13.72
N VAL A 38 7.91 -12.05 12.58
CA VAL A 38 8.98 -11.70 11.64
C VAL A 38 8.80 -10.27 11.13
N LEU A 39 7.57 -9.89 10.75
CA LEU A 39 7.29 -8.52 10.32
C LEU A 39 7.58 -7.47 11.42
N HIS A 40 7.27 -7.77 12.68
CA HIS A 40 7.59 -6.87 13.79
C HIS A 40 9.10 -6.76 14.02
N LYS A 41 9.85 -7.86 13.90
CA LYS A 41 11.30 -7.88 14.05
C LYS A 41 12.00 -7.07 12.96
N LEU A 42 11.51 -7.12 11.71
CA LEU A 42 12.10 -6.40 10.57
C LEU A 42 11.69 -4.92 10.50
N ARG A 43 10.59 -4.52 11.16
CA ARG A 43 10.06 -3.16 11.08
C ARG A 43 11.07 -2.07 11.48
N PRO A 44 11.83 -2.19 12.59
CA PRO A 44 12.80 -1.17 12.98
C PRO A 44 13.90 -0.94 11.95
N GLU A 45 14.26 -1.96 11.16
CA GLU A 45 15.33 -1.88 10.16
C GLU A 45 14.97 -0.87 9.06
N TYR A 46 13.80 -1.01 8.45
CA TYR A 46 13.42 -0.11 7.35
C TYR A 46 12.77 1.20 7.83
N ALA A 47 12.18 1.21 9.04
CA ALA A 47 11.46 2.40 9.54
C ALA A 47 12.39 3.52 10.02
N ASN A 48 13.65 3.21 10.34
CA ASN A 48 14.66 4.19 10.74
C ASN A 48 15.76 4.37 9.68
N ASP A 49 15.62 3.71 8.53
CA ASP A 49 16.57 3.79 7.42
C ASP A 49 15.99 4.65 6.30
N ALA A 50 16.79 5.60 5.81
CA ALA A 50 16.38 6.52 4.76
C ALA A 50 16.04 5.77 3.45
N ALA A 51 16.83 4.77 3.07
CA ALA A 51 16.57 3.98 1.87
C ALA A 51 15.31 3.11 2.02
N GLY A 52 15.07 2.56 3.21
CA GLY A 52 13.85 1.84 3.57
C GLY A 52 12.60 2.72 3.46
N LEU A 53 12.65 3.93 4.01
CA LEU A 53 11.55 4.90 3.93
C LEU A 53 11.29 5.36 2.49
N THR A 54 12.33 5.66 1.72
CA THR A 54 12.20 6.01 0.30
C THR A 54 11.62 4.86 -0.52
N SER A 55 12.07 3.62 -0.27
CA SER A 55 11.58 2.43 -0.96
C SER A 55 10.10 2.16 -0.66
N ALA A 56 9.70 2.27 0.61
CA ALA A 56 8.30 2.15 1.01
C ALA A 56 7.42 3.21 0.33
N SER A 57 7.88 4.46 0.29
CA SER A 57 7.19 5.57 -0.40
C SER A 57 7.07 5.31 -1.90
N HIS A 58 8.12 4.78 -2.54
CA HIS A 58 8.12 4.46 -3.97
C HIS A 58 7.06 3.40 -4.31
N VAL A 59 6.95 2.32 -3.53
CA VAL A 59 5.93 1.29 -3.75
C VAL A 59 4.51 1.86 -3.60
N ILE A 60 4.30 2.74 -2.61
CA ILE A 60 3.02 3.43 -2.44
C ILE A 60 2.70 4.31 -3.66
N ALA A 61 3.69 5.04 -4.18
CA ALA A 61 3.52 5.88 -5.36
C ALA A 61 3.10 5.06 -6.60
N LEU A 62 3.71 3.89 -6.82
CA LEU A 62 3.34 2.99 -7.93
C LEU A 62 1.90 2.46 -7.79
N ASN A 63 1.50 2.06 -6.59
CA ASN A 63 0.12 1.65 -6.34
C ASN A 63 -0.86 2.82 -6.51
N PHE A 64 -0.50 4.02 -6.03
CA PHE A 64 -1.33 5.20 -6.17
C PHE A 64 -1.49 5.62 -7.63
N GLN A 65 -0.46 5.49 -8.47
CA GLN A 65 -0.59 5.70 -9.91
C GLN A 65 -1.68 4.81 -10.53
N THR A 66 -1.74 3.55 -10.11
CA THR A 66 -2.77 2.59 -10.56
C THR A 66 -4.15 2.96 -10.05
N VAL A 67 -4.28 3.28 -8.76
CA VAL A 67 -5.56 3.68 -8.15
C VAL A 67 -6.06 4.99 -8.77
N ALA A 68 -5.20 5.98 -8.98
CA ALA A 68 -5.56 7.25 -9.60
C ALA A 68 -6.06 7.05 -11.04
N ALA A 69 -5.39 6.21 -11.82
CA ALA A 69 -5.84 5.86 -13.17
C ALA A 69 -7.21 5.17 -13.17
N ALA A 70 -7.45 4.23 -12.23
CA ALA A 70 -8.74 3.57 -12.07
C ALA A 70 -9.88 4.55 -11.73
N ASN A 71 -9.56 5.67 -11.06
CA ASN A 71 -10.51 6.71 -10.68
C ASN A 71 -10.58 7.89 -11.66
N ASN A 72 -10.04 7.74 -12.88
CA ASN A 72 -9.93 8.81 -13.86
C ASN A 72 -9.37 10.12 -13.26
N TYR A 73 -8.40 9.98 -12.34
CA TYR A 73 -7.75 11.06 -11.61
C TYR A 73 -8.70 12.02 -10.86
N TRP A 74 -9.92 11.58 -10.53
CA TRP A 74 -10.95 12.41 -9.89
C TRP A 74 -11.24 13.73 -10.64
N ARG A 75 -11.05 13.72 -11.97
CA ARG A 75 -11.33 14.89 -12.83
C ARG A 75 -12.84 15.16 -12.82
N LYS A 76 -13.19 16.45 -12.78
CA LYS A 76 -14.57 16.93 -12.91
C LYS A 76 -14.87 17.31 -14.35
#